data_AF-A0A6J7ZKQ0-F1
#
_entry.id   AF-A0A6J7ZKQ0-F1
#
_cell.length_a   1.000
_cell.length_b   1.000
_cell.length_c   1.000
_cell.angle_alpha   90.00
_cell.angle_beta   90.00
_cell.angle_gamma   90.00
#
_symmetry.space_group_name_H-M   'P 1'
#
loop_
_entity.id
_entity.type
_entity.pdbx_description
1 polymer ?
#
loop_
_entity_poly.entity_id
_entity_poly.type
_entity_poly.pdbx_seq_one_letter_code
_entity_poly.pdbx_strand_id
1 'polypeptide(L)'
;MGEQEFLTSTFVEELPPLAPPCQVGEQEFLITIPVPPITKGGLGGVKSTELIQRELNWIQNKLLPNLLRTSEEITNLLKGLDGRFIKSGASGAPTRGKPDVLPTGRNFYSVDIRAIPTETAWRVGELAASVLIERYTQENGEYPRTLGLSVWGTSTMRTGGDDIAEALALLGVKPVWDYPSRRVVDFEILPVSILGRPRVDVTLRISGFFRDAFPNLIDLFDQAVIAVSNLDETEDQNPLAAKVQQETQFWMQEGLTIEQANLRSRLRIFGSKPGAYGAGLQGLIESQNWQTDQDLATAYINWSSYAYTSTNSGYQQGISASEAFQNRLENMQIVLQNQDNREHDLLDSDDYYQFQGGMTVAVRTLTGENPQIYFGDNAIPENPKVKLLKEEISQVYRSRVINPKWIAGVMRHGYKGAFELSATVDFLFAYDVTANCVEDFMYEGVANAYIFDQKVQQFIQEKNPWALRDMAERLLEAHQRQFWQTASQNMIEQLRAIVHEAEGIIEGKT
;
A
#
# COMPACT_ATOMS: atom_id res chain seq x y z
N MET A 1 -28.69 -61.91 3.74
CA MET A 1 -29.23 -61.18 2.57
C MET A 1 -28.34 -59.97 2.34
N GLY A 2 -27.31 -59.94 1.52
CA GLY A 2 -26.41 -60.90 0.84
C GLY A 2 -25.07 -60.12 0.71
N GLU A 3 -23.90 -60.70 1.02
CA GLU A 3 -22.93 -61.27 0.05
C GLU A 3 -22.63 -60.30 -1.13
N GLN A 4 -21.39 -59.94 -1.50
CA GLN A 4 -20.17 -60.77 -1.57
C GLN A 4 -18.90 -59.92 -1.84
N GLU A 5 -17.77 -60.59 -1.67
CA GLU A 5 -16.36 -60.19 -1.76
C GLU A 5 -15.80 -59.76 -3.13
N PHE A 6 -14.70 -58.98 -3.05
CA PHE A 6 -13.50 -58.90 -3.89
C PHE A 6 -13.61 -58.95 -5.43
N LEU A 7 -13.11 -57.88 -6.08
CA LEU A 7 -12.18 -57.97 -7.21
C LEU A 7 -11.19 -56.80 -7.19
N THR A 8 -9.97 -57.11 -6.75
CA THR A 8 -8.73 -56.43 -7.13
C THR A 8 -8.46 -56.62 -8.62
N SER A 9 -8.37 -55.54 -9.40
CA SER A 9 -7.36 -55.38 -10.46
C SER A 9 -7.43 -54.01 -11.15
N THR A 10 -6.26 -53.38 -11.20
CA THR A 10 -5.74 -52.55 -12.31
C THR A 10 -6.51 -51.31 -12.74
N PHE A 11 -6.18 -50.17 -12.12
CA PHE A 11 -5.87 -48.90 -12.81
C PHE A 11 -4.88 -48.12 -11.93
N VAL A 12 -3.65 -48.64 -11.82
CA VAL A 12 -2.50 -47.79 -11.54
C VAL A 12 -2.05 -47.34 -12.92
N GLU A 13 -2.65 -46.27 -13.43
CA GLU A 13 -1.94 -45.48 -14.43
C GLU A 13 -0.72 -44.91 -13.72
N GLU A 14 0.46 -45.31 -14.19
CA GLU A 14 1.73 -44.79 -13.74
C GLU A 14 1.65 -43.27 -13.73
N LEU A 15 1.71 -42.68 -12.52
CA LEU A 15 2.04 -41.27 -12.40
C LEU A 15 3.30 -41.05 -13.25
N PRO A 16 3.29 -40.10 -14.21
CA PRO A 16 4.48 -39.82 -14.98
C PRO A 16 5.62 -39.57 -13.99
N PRO A 17 6.83 -40.10 -14.27
CA PRO A 17 7.95 -39.93 -13.36
C PRO A 17 8.08 -38.43 -13.04
N LEU A 18 8.16 -38.11 -11.75
CA LEU A 18 8.53 -36.77 -11.29
C LEU A 18 9.70 -36.34 -12.15
N ALA A 19 9.54 -35.23 -12.88
CA ALA A 19 10.61 -34.67 -13.67
C ALA A 19 11.86 -34.64 -12.76
N PRO A 20 13.01 -35.14 -13.23
CA PRO A 20 14.21 -35.13 -12.41
C PRO A 20 14.37 -33.70 -11.87
N PRO A 21 14.75 -33.53 -10.58
CA PRO A 21 15.02 -32.20 -10.06
C PRO A 21 15.91 -31.53 -11.09
N CYS A 22 15.49 -30.35 -11.55
CA CYS A 22 16.27 -29.55 -12.49
C CYS A 22 17.70 -29.61 -11.99
N GLN A 23 18.59 -30.29 -12.72
CA GLN A 23 20.00 -30.29 -12.40
C GLN A 23 20.42 -28.85 -12.67
N VAL A 24 20.28 -28.01 -11.65
CA VAL A 24 21.04 -26.80 -11.51
C VAL A 24 22.46 -27.32 -11.49
N GLY A 25 23.11 -27.28 -12.65
CA GLY A 25 24.50 -27.66 -12.74
C GLY A 25 25.25 -26.97 -11.61
N GLU A 26 26.13 -27.70 -10.94
CA GLU A 26 27.14 -27.14 -10.04
C GLU A 26 28.06 -26.22 -10.86
N GLN A 27 27.54 -25.12 -11.37
CA GLN A 27 28.34 -23.94 -11.56
C GLN A 27 28.41 -23.31 -10.19
N GLU A 28 29.55 -23.49 -9.52
CA GLU A 28 29.99 -22.53 -8.52
C GLU A 28 29.84 -21.15 -9.15
N PHE A 29 28.73 -20.46 -8.84
CA PHE A 29 28.68 -19.01 -9.00
C PHE A 29 29.61 -18.45 -7.92
N LEU A 30 30.91 -18.56 -8.16
CA LEU A 30 31.88 -17.63 -7.65
C LEU A 30 31.46 -16.26 -8.21
N ILE A 31 30.56 -15.60 -7.49
CA ILE A 31 30.38 -14.16 -7.62
C ILE A 31 31.67 -13.56 -7.06
N THR A 32 32.75 -13.60 -7.83
CA THR A 32 33.86 -12.68 -7.65
C THR A 32 33.29 -11.31 -7.95
N ILE A 33 32.95 -10.56 -6.90
CA ILE A 33 32.73 -9.12 -7.01
C ILE A 33 34.10 -8.56 -7.42
N PRO A 34 34.30 -8.10 -8.67
CA PRO A 34 35.56 -7.51 -9.05
C PRO A 34 35.68 -6.20 -8.29
N VAL A 35 36.61 -6.12 -7.35
CA VAL A 35 36.97 -4.85 -6.71
C VAL A 35 37.94 -4.16 -7.67
N PRO A 36 37.55 -3.09 -8.39
CA PRO A 36 38.49 -2.38 -9.24
C PRO A 36 39.64 -1.80 -8.39
N PRO A 37 40.88 -1.77 -8.90
CA PRO A 37 41.97 -1.12 -8.19
C PRO A 37 41.67 0.38 -8.05
N ILE A 38 41.46 0.82 -6.80
CA ILE A 38 41.17 2.22 -6.46
C ILE A 38 42.43 3.04 -6.72
N THR A 39 42.40 3.85 -7.79
CA THR A 39 43.47 4.78 -8.14
C THR A 39 43.55 5.90 -7.09
N LYS A 40 44.74 6.09 -6.51
CA LYS A 40 45.03 7.16 -5.55
C LYS A 40 44.93 8.52 -6.26
N GLY A 41 43.88 9.29 -5.98
CA GLY A 41 43.81 10.70 -6.36
C GLY A 41 42.73 11.47 -5.60
N GLY A 42 43.15 12.35 -4.68
CA GLY A 42 42.35 13.48 -4.18
C GLY A 42 41.59 13.27 -2.86
N LEU A 43 42.20 13.71 -1.75
CA LEU A 43 41.60 14.16 -0.48
C LEU A 43 40.37 13.38 0.04
N GLY A 44 40.61 12.28 0.80
CA GLY A 44 39.57 11.50 1.50
C GLY A 44 39.77 9.97 1.52
N GLY A 45 40.75 9.48 0.75
CA GLY A 45 40.86 8.07 0.36
C GLY A 45 40.95 7.02 1.47
N VAL A 46 41.65 7.23 2.59
CA VAL A 46 41.87 6.16 3.59
C VAL A 46 40.59 5.81 4.37
N LYS A 47 39.84 6.83 4.84
CA LYS A 47 38.56 6.61 5.53
C LYS A 47 37.49 6.03 4.61
N SER A 48 37.48 6.46 3.34
CA SER A 48 36.56 5.91 2.34
C SER A 48 36.87 4.44 2.04
N THR A 49 38.16 4.06 1.91
CA THR A 49 38.55 2.66 1.69
C THR A 49 38.23 1.78 2.90
N GLU A 50 38.42 2.24 4.13
CA GLU A 50 38.06 1.49 5.34
C GLU A 50 36.54 1.26 5.46
N LEU A 51 35.73 2.27 5.18
CA LEU A 51 34.26 2.14 5.17
C LEU A 51 33.80 1.16 4.08
N ILE A 52 34.32 1.29 2.87
CA ILE A 52 34.01 0.36 1.76
C ILE A 52 34.39 -1.07 2.15
N GLN A 53 35.59 -1.27 2.72
CA GLN A 53 36.04 -2.59 3.14
C GLN A 53 35.15 -3.17 4.25
N ARG A 54 34.66 -2.33 5.18
CA ARG A 54 33.71 -2.76 6.20
C ARG A 54 32.40 -3.25 5.59
N GLU A 55 31.84 -2.52 4.64
CA GLU A 55 30.59 -2.92 3.96
C GLU A 55 30.80 -4.18 3.12
N LEU A 56 31.91 -4.31 2.39
CA LEU A 56 32.25 -5.53 1.65
C LEU A 56 32.40 -6.75 2.58
N ASN A 57 33.09 -6.57 3.71
CA ASN A 57 33.22 -7.63 4.72
C ASN A 57 31.85 -8.00 5.30
N TRP A 58 30.95 -7.03 5.52
CA TRP A 58 29.60 -7.31 5.98
C TRP A 58 28.77 -8.05 4.93
N ILE A 59 28.83 -7.64 3.66
CA ILE A 59 28.15 -8.32 2.55
C ILE A 59 28.60 -9.78 2.45
N GLN A 60 29.91 -10.00 2.42
CA GLN A 60 30.49 -11.33 2.27
C GLN A 60 30.21 -12.25 3.46
N ASN A 61 30.27 -11.72 4.68
CA ASN A 61 30.18 -12.56 5.90
C ASN A 61 28.79 -12.61 6.53
N LYS A 62 27.84 -11.76 6.12
CA LYS A 62 26.48 -11.70 6.69
C LYS A 62 25.39 -11.75 5.62
N LEU A 63 25.35 -10.77 4.72
CA LEU A 63 24.23 -10.64 3.77
C LEU A 63 24.17 -11.81 2.79
N LEU A 64 25.25 -12.05 2.04
CA LEU A 64 25.29 -13.07 0.99
C LEU A 64 25.06 -14.49 1.55
N PRO A 65 25.71 -14.93 2.64
CA PRO A 65 25.42 -16.24 3.22
C PRO A 65 23.97 -16.42 3.66
N ASN A 66 23.34 -15.38 4.22
CA ASN A 66 21.92 -15.46 4.61
C ASN A 66 20.99 -15.47 3.39
N LEU A 67 21.34 -14.78 2.30
CA LEU A 67 20.57 -14.80 1.05
C LEU A 67 20.66 -16.17 0.36
N LEU A 68 21.86 -16.78 0.30
CA LEU A 68 22.06 -18.10 -0.32
C LEU A 68 21.28 -19.22 0.39
N ARG A 69 20.86 -18.99 1.64
CA ARG A 69 20.04 -19.91 2.42
C ARG A 69 18.55 -19.83 2.11
N THR A 70 18.10 -19.03 1.14
CA THR A 70 16.72 -19.07 0.63
C THR A 70 16.31 -20.45 0.11
N SER A 71 17.27 -21.27 -0.34
CA SER A 71 17.04 -22.69 -0.66
C SER A 71 16.49 -23.53 0.51
N GLU A 72 16.61 -23.05 1.76
CA GLU A 72 16.05 -23.70 2.94
C GLU A 72 14.51 -23.58 3.02
N GLU A 73 13.85 -22.76 2.21
CA GLU A 73 12.38 -22.57 2.23
C GLU A 73 11.60 -23.88 2.06
N ILE A 74 11.88 -24.63 0.99
CA ILE A 74 11.23 -25.93 0.72
C ILE A 74 11.59 -26.93 1.82
N THR A 75 12.85 -26.92 2.26
CA THR A 75 13.31 -27.81 3.34
C THR A 75 12.54 -27.56 4.64
N ASN A 76 12.32 -26.30 5.01
CA ASN A 76 11.61 -25.94 6.22
C ASN A 76 10.10 -26.11 6.07
N LEU A 77 9.53 -25.98 4.87
CA LEU A 77 8.15 -26.39 4.59
C LEU A 77 7.97 -27.89 4.88
N LEU A 78 8.85 -28.76 4.35
CA LEU A 78 8.79 -30.20 4.58
C LEU A 78 8.94 -30.57 6.06
N LYS A 79 9.83 -29.88 6.79
CA LYS A 79 9.94 -30.05 8.25
C LYS A 79 8.65 -29.68 8.98
N GLY A 80 7.98 -28.61 8.53
CA GLY A 80 6.72 -28.15 9.14
C GLY A 80 5.60 -29.14 8.91
N LEU A 81 5.52 -29.71 7.70
CA LEU A 81 4.60 -30.80 7.36
C LEU A 81 4.86 -32.07 8.18
N ASP A 82 6.12 -32.33 8.56
CA ASP A 82 6.51 -33.41 9.49
C ASP A 82 6.27 -33.04 10.98
N GLY A 83 5.53 -31.98 11.26
CA GLY A 83 5.19 -31.54 12.62
C GLY A 83 6.37 -31.02 13.44
N ARG A 84 7.51 -30.69 12.80
CA ARG A 84 8.70 -30.21 13.49
C ARG A 84 8.65 -28.70 13.71
N PHE A 85 9.36 -28.26 14.75
CA PHE A 85 9.51 -26.84 15.04
C PHE A 85 10.25 -26.10 13.92
N ILE A 86 9.63 -25.03 13.41
CA ILE A 86 10.23 -24.10 12.45
C ILE A 86 10.73 -22.87 13.20
N LYS A 87 12.02 -22.57 13.04
CA LYS A 87 12.66 -21.44 13.73
C LYS A 87 11.98 -20.13 13.34
N SER A 88 11.68 -19.32 14.36
CA SER A 88 11.11 -18.00 14.14
C SER A 88 12.13 -16.97 13.66
N GLY A 89 11.65 -15.91 13.01
CA GLY A 89 12.46 -14.81 12.50
C GLY A 89 11.69 -13.49 12.43
N ALA A 90 12.39 -12.37 12.39
CA ALA A 90 11.74 -11.08 12.15
C ALA A 90 11.22 -11.01 10.70
N SER A 91 10.11 -10.30 10.49
CA SER A 91 9.63 -9.88 9.17
C SER A 91 10.00 -8.42 8.88
N GLY A 92 9.92 -8.02 7.62
CA GLY A 92 10.29 -6.68 7.17
C GLY A 92 10.68 -6.65 5.69
N ALA A 93 11.09 -5.48 5.20
CA ALA A 93 11.59 -5.30 3.84
C ALA A 93 13.13 -5.27 3.85
N PRO A 94 13.82 -6.27 3.25
CA PRO A 94 15.29 -6.25 3.14
C PRO A 94 15.81 -4.98 2.47
N THR A 95 15.09 -4.45 1.48
CA THR A 95 15.46 -3.21 0.76
C THR A 95 15.40 -1.96 1.64
N ARG A 96 14.69 -2.03 2.77
CA ARG A 96 14.55 -0.96 3.74
C ARG A 96 15.51 -1.10 4.94
N GLY A 97 16.73 -1.56 4.68
CA GLY A 97 17.77 -1.67 5.70
C GLY A 97 17.50 -2.72 6.79
N LYS A 98 16.69 -3.75 6.48
CA LYS A 98 16.37 -4.87 7.39
C LYS A 98 16.95 -6.22 6.93
N PRO A 99 18.29 -6.37 6.84
CA PRO A 99 18.91 -7.63 6.42
C PRO A 99 18.76 -8.77 7.44
N ASP A 100 18.36 -8.47 8.67
CA ASP A 100 18.09 -9.41 9.75
C ASP A 100 16.83 -10.27 9.52
N VAL A 101 15.99 -9.89 8.55
CA VAL A 101 14.87 -10.72 8.07
C VAL A 101 15.35 -11.92 7.24
N LEU A 102 16.62 -11.92 6.79
CA LEU A 102 17.24 -13.06 6.15
C LEU A 102 17.92 -13.98 7.19
N PRO A 103 17.97 -15.30 6.94
CA PRO A 103 17.41 -16.01 5.79
C PRO A 103 15.89 -16.12 5.85
N THR A 104 15.28 -16.39 4.69
CA THR A 104 13.86 -16.76 4.56
C THR A 104 13.63 -18.22 4.99
N GLY A 105 12.42 -18.75 4.80
CA GLY A 105 12.07 -20.11 5.27
C GLY A 105 11.91 -20.22 6.79
N ARG A 106 11.56 -19.11 7.46
CA ARG A 106 11.33 -19.02 8.92
C ARG A 106 9.86 -18.75 9.23
N ASN A 107 9.42 -19.16 10.41
CA ASN A 107 8.09 -18.80 10.92
C ASN A 107 8.13 -17.35 11.47
N PHE A 108 7.88 -16.37 10.59
CA PHE A 108 8.15 -14.98 10.94
C PHE A 108 7.21 -14.45 12.03
N TYR A 109 7.71 -13.53 12.84
CA TYR A 109 6.94 -12.68 13.75
C TYR A 109 7.06 -11.22 13.30
N SER A 110 6.17 -10.38 13.78
CA SER A 110 6.17 -8.94 13.49
C SER A 110 6.97 -8.16 14.53
N VAL A 111 6.29 -7.50 15.46
CA VAL A 111 6.84 -6.43 16.31
C VAL A 111 6.11 -6.40 17.65
N ASP A 112 6.77 -5.90 18.70
CA ASP A 112 6.08 -5.57 19.96
C ASP A 112 5.23 -4.32 19.72
N ILE A 113 3.90 -4.50 19.65
CA ILE A 113 2.95 -3.43 19.35
C ILE A 113 3.04 -2.28 20.37
N ARG A 114 3.50 -2.54 21.60
CA ARG A 114 3.65 -1.52 22.66
C ARG A 114 4.84 -0.59 22.43
N ALA A 115 5.77 -0.95 21.54
CA ALA A 115 6.96 -0.17 21.21
C ALA A 115 6.80 0.62 19.91
N ILE A 116 5.57 0.76 19.42
CA ILE A 116 5.22 1.45 18.17
C ILE A 116 4.38 2.70 18.50
N PRO A 117 4.58 3.84 17.81
CA PRO A 117 5.67 4.08 16.85
C PRO A 117 7.05 4.05 17.53
N THR A 118 8.06 3.53 16.84
CA THR A 118 9.45 3.53 17.34
C THR A 118 10.06 4.93 17.27
N GLU A 119 11.14 5.21 18.01
CA GLU A 119 11.87 6.48 17.91
C GLU A 119 12.37 6.77 16.49
N THR A 120 12.80 5.74 15.76
CA THR A 120 13.21 5.87 14.36
C THR A 120 12.01 6.20 13.47
N ALA A 121 10.87 5.52 13.69
CA ALA A 121 9.64 5.79 12.94
C ALA A 121 9.10 7.19 13.21
N TRP A 122 9.22 7.68 14.46
CA TRP A 122 8.92 9.07 14.81
C TRP A 122 9.74 10.04 13.97
N ARG A 123 11.05 9.81 13.84
CA ARG A 123 11.90 10.68 13.01
C ARG A 123 11.51 10.66 11.54
N VAL A 124 11.16 9.48 11.00
CA VAL A 124 10.69 9.36 9.60
C VAL A 124 9.37 10.09 9.41
N GLY A 125 8.39 9.86 10.30
CA GLY A 125 7.08 10.51 10.25
C GLY A 125 7.16 12.03 10.41
N GLU A 126 8.03 12.54 11.29
CA GLU A 126 8.27 13.97 11.45
C GLU A 126 8.84 14.61 10.17
N LEU A 127 9.78 13.93 9.51
CA LEU A 127 10.34 14.38 8.24
C LEU A 127 9.30 14.31 7.11
N ALA A 128 8.54 13.21 7.00
CA ALA A 128 7.48 13.05 6.01
C ALA A 128 6.40 14.14 6.15
N ALA A 129 5.92 14.38 7.37
CA ALA A 129 4.98 15.46 7.67
C ALA A 129 5.53 16.84 7.27
N SER A 130 6.81 17.10 7.56
CA SER A 130 7.45 18.37 7.21
C SER A 130 7.53 18.57 5.69
N VAL A 131 7.93 17.52 4.95
CA VAL A 131 8.00 17.56 3.48
C VAL A 131 6.61 17.74 2.86
N LEU A 132 5.58 17.07 3.39
CA LEU A 132 4.20 17.24 2.95
C LEU A 132 3.73 18.69 3.11
N ILE A 133 3.93 19.25 4.31
CA ILE A 133 3.50 20.60 4.64
C ILE A 133 4.24 21.62 3.77
N GLU A 134 5.55 21.46 3.60
CA GLU A 134 6.34 22.32 2.72
C GLU A 134 5.82 22.26 1.28
N ARG A 135 5.60 21.05 0.76
CA ARG A 135 5.11 20.86 -0.61
C ARG A 135 3.74 21.51 -0.82
N TYR A 136 2.78 21.22 0.07
CA TYR A 136 1.44 21.81 -0.04
C TYR A 136 1.46 23.33 0.07
N THR A 137 2.25 23.87 0.99
CA THR A 137 2.36 25.33 1.18
C THR A 137 3.00 26.02 -0.03
N GLN A 138 3.99 25.39 -0.67
CA GLN A 138 4.59 25.90 -1.90
C GLN A 138 3.60 25.92 -3.07
N GLU A 139 2.73 24.90 -3.17
CA GLU A 139 1.75 24.78 -4.26
C GLU A 139 0.50 25.65 -4.07
N ASN A 140 0.06 25.86 -2.83
CA ASN A 140 -1.24 26.50 -2.53
C ASN A 140 -1.10 27.87 -1.85
N GLY A 141 0.07 28.23 -1.34
CA GLY A 141 0.32 29.50 -0.66
C GLY A 141 -0.20 29.59 0.78
N GLU A 142 -0.82 28.52 1.28
CA GLU A 142 -1.33 28.39 2.64
C GLU A 142 -0.99 27.03 3.25
N TYR A 143 -1.00 26.94 4.58
CA TYR A 143 -0.79 25.66 5.28
C TYR A 143 -2.01 24.74 5.12
N PRO A 144 -1.79 23.41 5.03
CA PRO A 144 -2.91 22.48 5.01
C PRO A 144 -3.64 22.50 6.35
N ARG A 145 -4.96 22.59 6.31
CA ARG A 145 -5.85 22.53 7.47
C ARG A 145 -6.33 21.12 7.78
N THR A 146 -6.57 20.29 6.75
CA THR A 146 -7.08 18.92 6.93
C THR A 146 -6.59 17.93 5.88
N LEU A 147 -6.26 16.71 6.31
CA LEU A 147 -5.96 15.60 5.41
C LEU A 147 -6.62 14.28 5.82
N GLY A 148 -6.82 13.41 4.83
CA GLY A 148 -7.03 11.99 5.00
C GLY A 148 -5.73 11.21 4.80
N LEU A 149 -5.45 10.27 5.69
CA LEU A 149 -4.31 9.34 5.59
C LEU A 149 -4.80 7.90 5.74
N SER A 150 -4.48 7.08 4.75
CA SER A 150 -4.69 5.63 4.81
C SER A 150 -3.55 4.94 5.58
N VAL A 151 -3.89 4.10 6.55
CA VAL A 151 -2.91 3.44 7.44
C VAL A 151 -3.10 1.93 7.40
N TRP A 152 -2.04 1.20 7.04
CA TRP A 152 -2.06 -0.26 6.91
C TRP A 152 -1.30 -0.94 8.05
N GLY A 153 -1.82 -2.09 8.50
CA GLY A 153 -1.11 -2.88 9.51
C GLY A 153 0.22 -3.45 8.99
N THR A 154 0.29 -3.80 7.70
CA THR A 154 1.50 -4.33 7.06
C THR A 154 2.60 -3.29 6.95
N SER A 155 2.29 -2.04 6.55
CA SER A 155 3.26 -0.92 6.56
C SER A 155 3.74 -0.66 7.99
N THR A 156 2.82 -0.59 8.96
CA THR A 156 3.12 -0.39 10.38
C THR A 156 4.12 -1.43 10.93
N MET A 157 3.96 -2.72 10.58
CA MET A 157 4.89 -3.77 10.97
C MET A 157 6.28 -3.61 10.35
N ARG A 158 6.36 -3.22 9.07
CA ARG A 158 7.64 -3.08 8.36
C ARG A 158 8.43 -1.86 8.81
N THR A 159 7.74 -0.78 9.14
CA THR A 159 8.36 0.50 9.48
C THR A 159 8.57 0.73 10.96
N GLY A 160 7.80 0.04 11.80
CA GLY A 160 7.70 0.38 13.22
C GLY A 160 6.84 1.62 13.46
N GLY A 161 5.91 1.95 12.55
CA GLY A 161 4.84 2.94 12.75
C GLY A 161 5.00 4.29 12.08
N ASP A 162 5.64 4.37 10.91
CA ASP A 162 5.89 5.65 10.21
C ASP A 162 4.59 6.44 9.93
N ASP A 163 3.54 5.77 9.43
CA ASP A 163 2.27 6.44 9.07
C ASP A 163 1.57 7.07 10.30
N ILE A 164 1.57 6.36 11.44
CA ILE A 164 1.03 6.91 12.70
C ILE A 164 1.92 8.00 13.26
N ALA A 165 3.24 7.87 13.15
CA ALA A 165 4.16 8.93 13.53
C ALA A 165 3.95 10.20 12.70
N GLU A 166 3.73 10.06 11.39
CA GLU A 166 3.42 11.17 10.50
C GLU A 166 2.10 11.85 10.90
N ALA A 167 1.05 11.07 11.16
CA ALA A 167 -0.24 11.59 11.63
C ALA A 167 -0.11 12.38 12.95
N LEU A 168 0.64 11.83 13.92
CA LEU A 168 0.90 12.50 15.20
C LEU A 168 1.75 13.77 15.00
N ALA A 169 2.76 13.73 14.14
CA ALA A 169 3.57 14.91 13.82
C ALA A 169 2.72 16.00 13.18
N LEU A 170 1.81 15.67 12.26
CA LEU A 170 0.86 16.62 11.64
C LEU A 170 -0.05 17.30 12.66
N LEU A 171 -0.59 16.54 13.62
CA LEU A 171 -1.35 17.07 14.78
C LEU A 171 -0.49 17.92 15.75
N GLY A 172 0.84 17.75 15.70
CA GLY A 172 1.77 18.40 16.61
C GLY A 172 1.87 17.71 17.97
N VAL A 173 1.86 16.38 17.94
CA VAL A 173 1.95 15.50 19.10
C VAL A 173 3.14 14.57 18.93
N LYS A 174 3.98 14.44 19.96
CA LYS A 174 5.14 13.57 19.95
C LYS A 174 4.97 12.42 20.96
N PRO A 175 5.13 11.15 20.55
CA PRO A 175 5.11 10.02 21.49
C PRO A 175 6.22 10.14 22.54
N VAL A 176 5.97 9.56 23.72
CA VAL A 176 6.93 9.45 24.82
C VAL A 176 7.23 7.98 25.06
N TRP A 177 8.52 7.65 25.10
CA TRP A 177 9.00 6.28 25.31
C TRP A 177 9.60 6.09 26.70
N ASP A 178 9.34 4.94 27.30
CA ASP A 178 10.10 4.47 28.45
C ASP A 178 11.46 3.94 27.99
N TYR A 179 12.55 4.57 28.46
CA TYR A 179 13.90 4.32 27.94
C TYR A 179 14.37 2.85 28.05
N PRO A 180 14.12 2.12 29.17
CA PRO A 180 14.49 0.72 29.28
C PRO A 180 13.66 -0.22 28.40
N SER A 181 12.34 -0.04 28.36
CA SER A 181 11.45 -0.98 27.63
C SER A 181 11.21 -0.59 26.17
N ARG A 182 11.55 0.65 25.78
CA ARG A 182 11.24 1.28 24.50
C ARG A 182 9.74 1.33 24.18
N ARG A 183 8.88 1.08 25.18
CA ARG A 183 7.43 1.14 25.01
C ARG A 183 6.98 2.59 24.95
N VAL A 184 6.01 2.87 24.10
CA VAL A 184 5.26 4.12 24.14
C VAL A 184 4.40 4.09 25.39
N VAL A 185 4.58 5.09 26.26
CA VAL A 185 3.90 5.20 27.55
C VAL A 185 2.99 6.41 27.65
N ASP A 186 3.25 7.44 26.84
CA ASP A 186 2.47 8.68 26.82
C ASP A 186 2.72 9.45 25.51
N PHE A 187 2.21 10.66 25.40
CA PHE A 187 2.57 11.63 24.38
C PHE A 187 2.70 13.04 24.96
N GLU A 188 3.51 13.88 24.33
CA GLU A 188 3.61 15.31 24.62
C GLU A 188 2.99 16.12 23.49
N ILE A 189 2.16 17.10 23.84
CA ILE A 189 1.63 18.07 22.87
C ILE A 189 2.68 19.16 22.68
N LEU A 190 3.16 19.33 21.45
CA LEU A 190 4.09 20.39 21.11
C LEU A 190 3.32 21.73 21.01
N PRO A 191 3.78 22.80 21.69
CA PRO A 191 3.23 24.14 21.51
C PRO A 191 3.36 24.62 20.06
N VAL A 192 2.37 25.37 19.55
CA VAL A 192 2.38 25.92 18.18
C VAL A 192 3.61 26.78 17.90
N SER A 193 4.15 27.47 18.91
CA SER A 193 5.40 28.24 18.81
C SER A 193 6.64 27.38 18.54
N ILE A 194 6.64 26.12 18.99
CA ILE A 194 7.69 25.14 18.71
C ILE A 194 7.45 24.47 17.35
N LEU A 195 6.19 24.19 17.00
CA LEU A 195 5.82 23.63 15.70
C LEU A 195 6.16 24.57 14.54
N GLY A 196 6.02 25.89 14.73
CA GLY A 196 6.28 26.90 13.71
C GLY A 196 5.23 26.94 12.59
N ARG A 197 4.09 26.27 12.77
CA ARG A 197 2.98 26.14 11.82
C ARG A 197 1.67 25.79 12.55
N PRO A 198 0.51 25.92 11.90
CA PRO A 198 -0.75 25.36 12.40
C PRO A 198 -0.68 23.83 12.57
N ARG A 199 -1.55 23.31 13.43
CA ARG A 199 -1.86 21.88 13.50
C ARG A 199 -2.67 21.50 12.25
N VAL A 200 -2.53 20.26 11.80
CA VAL A 200 -3.33 19.73 10.70
C VAL A 200 -4.36 18.76 11.27
N ASP A 201 -5.64 18.93 10.95
CA ASP A 201 -6.69 17.98 11.30
C ASP A 201 -6.53 16.70 10.46
N VAL A 202 -6.25 15.57 11.11
CA VAL A 202 -5.92 14.31 10.42
C VAL A 202 -7.04 13.30 10.60
N THR A 203 -7.61 12.83 9.49
CA THR A 203 -8.55 11.70 9.46
C THR A 203 -7.84 10.44 8.99
N LEU A 204 -7.82 9.41 9.81
CA LEU A 204 -7.23 8.11 9.47
C LEU A 204 -8.27 7.18 8.86
N ARG A 205 -7.93 6.57 7.72
CA ARG A 205 -8.56 5.34 7.25
C ARG A 205 -7.66 4.16 7.59
N ILE A 206 -7.93 3.48 8.70
CA ILE A 206 -7.18 2.30 9.13
C ILE A 206 -7.66 1.04 8.42
N SER A 207 -6.78 0.15 7.95
CA SER A 207 -7.20 -1.14 7.40
C SER A 207 -7.81 -2.07 8.46
N GLY A 208 -8.60 -3.07 8.06
CA GLY A 208 -9.15 -4.05 9.00
C GLY A 208 -8.05 -4.79 9.78
N PHE A 209 -6.93 -5.11 9.12
CA PHE A 209 -5.78 -5.69 9.80
C PHE A 209 -5.10 -4.72 10.78
N PHE A 210 -5.06 -3.42 10.47
CA PHE A 210 -4.55 -2.43 11.42
C PHE A 210 -5.39 -2.40 12.70
N ARG A 211 -6.73 -2.39 12.57
CA ARG A 211 -7.66 -2.49 13.70
C ARG A 211 -7.36 -3.69 14.60
N ASP A 212 -7.16 -4.85 13.98
CA ASP A 212 -6.99 -6.10 14.73
C ASP A 212 -5.62 -6.21 15.40
N ALA A 213 -4.57 -5.70 14.75
CA ALA A 213 -3.21 -5.83 15.23
C ALA A 213 -2.74 -4.68 16.14
N PHE A 214 -3.30 -3.47 16.01
CA PHE A 214 -2.78 -2.26 16.66
C PHE A 214 -3.84 -1.46 17.44
N PRO A 215 -4.63 -2.07 18.34
CA PRO A 215 -5.60 -1.33 19.15
C PRO A 215 -4.93 -0.24 20.00
N ASN A 216 -3.69 -0.44 20.45
CA ASN A 216 -2.95 0.55 21.22
C ASN A 216 -2.61 1.82 20.42
N LEU A 217 -2.48 1.72 19.09
CA LEU A 217 -2.24 2.91 18.24
C LEU A 217 -3.53 3.67 17.99
N ILE A 218 -4.67 2.97 17.93
CA ILE A 218 -6.00 3.60 17.91
C ILE A 218 -6.20 4.38 19.21
N ASP A 219 -5.91 3.76 20.35
CA ASP A 219 -6.00 4.41 21.66
C ASP A 219 -5.11 5.65 21.75
N LEU A 220 -3.85 5.54 21.29
CA LEU A 220 -2.89 6.65 21.29
C LEU A 220 -3.38 7.83 20.44
N PHE A 221 -3.81 7.55 19.21
CA PHE A 221 -4.21 8.60 18.28
C PHE A 221 -5.53 9.26 18.69
N ASP A 222 -6.52 8.48 19.15
CA ASP A 222 -7.80 9.03 19.64
C ASP A 222 -7.60 9.93 20.87
N GLN A 223 -6.74 9.52 21.81
CA GLN A 223 -6.39 10.36 22.97
C GLN A 223 -5.66 11.64 22.56
N ALA A 224 -4.76 11.57 21.58
CA ALA A 224 -4.10 12.75 21.02
C ALA A 224 -5.12 13.72 20.38
N VAL A 225 -6.07 13.21 19.59
CA VAL A 225 -7.15 14.00 18.98
C VAL A 225 -8.01 14.67 20.06
N ILE A 226 -8.43 13.92 21.09
CA ILE A 226 -9.20 14.47 22.21
C ILE A 226 -8.41 15.59 22.89
N ALA A 227 -7.15 15.35 23.23
CA ALA A 227 -6.33 16.32 23.96
C ALA A 227 -6.07 17.59 23.13
N VAL A 228 -5.72 17.45 21.85
CA VAL A 228 -5.48 18.58 20.94
C VAL A 228 -6.77 19.36 20.64
N SER A 229 -7.92 18.69 20.53
CA SER A 229 -9.21 19.36 20.28
C SER A 229 -9.70 20.22 21.46
N ASN A 230 -9.15 20.01 22.66
CA ASN A 230 -9.51 20.76 23.87
C ASN A 230 -8.57 21.93 24.18
N LEU A 231 -7.56 22.18 23.34
CA LEU A 231 -6.64 23.30 23.52
C LEU A 231 -7.33 24.64 23.23
N ASP A 232 -7.01 25.64 24.04
CA ASP A 232 -7.42 27.04 23.81
C ASP A 232 -6.47 27.69 22.80
N GLU A 233 -6.61 27.30 21.53
CA GLU A 233 -5.86 27.80 20.39
C GLU A 233 -6.83 28.37 19.34
N THR A 234 -6.41 29.39 18.58
CA THR A 234 -7.28 29.99 17.56
C THR A 234 -7.50 29.03 16.37
N GLU A 235 -8.56 29.25 15.58
CA GLU A 235 -8.85 28.44 14.39
C GLU A 235 -7.66 28.36 13.42
N ASP A 236 -6.96 29.47 13.18
CA ASP A 236 -5.80 29.51 12.30
C ASP A 236 -4.59 28.71 12.85
N GLN A 237 -4.57 28.43 14.15
CA GLN A 237 -3.53 27.63 14.80
C GLN A 237 -3.94 26.16 14.96
N ASN A 238 -5.22 25.90 15.20
CA ASN A 238 -5.77 24.58 15.48
C ASN A 238 -7.14 24.39 14.80
N PRO A 239 -7.14 24.05 13.49
CA PRO A 239 -8.35 23.76 12.74
C PRO A 239 -9.18 22.61 13.33
N LEU A 240 -8.52 21.62 13.96
CA LEU A 240 -9.18 20.50 14.62
C LEU A 240 -10.07 20.97 15.78
N ALA A 241 -9.53 21.79 16.69
CA ALA A 241 -10.29 22.31 17.84
C ALA A 241 -11.50 23.14 17.38
N ALA A 242 -11.29 24.05 16.42
CA ALA A 242 -12.36 24.87 15.86
C ALA A 242 -13.47 24.02 15.21
N LYS A 243 -13.09 23.01 14.40
CA LYS A 243 -14.05 22.10 13.75
C LYS A 243 -14.84 21.28 14.77
N VAL A 244 -14.18 20.75 15.80
CA VAL A 244 -14.84 20.00 16.87
C VAL A 244 -15.85 20.87 17.60
N GLN A 245 -15.51 22.13 17.91
CA GLN A 245 -16.41 23.07 18.57
C GLN A 245 -17.63 23.38 17.71
N GLN A 246 -17.42 23.72 16.43
CA GLN A 246 -18.50 24.03 15.48
C GLN A 246 -19.48 22.85 15.35
N GLU A 247 -18.94 21.63 15.20
CA GLU A 247 -19.78 20.44 15.04
C GLU A 247 -20.51 20.05 16.31
N THR A 248 -19.88 20.23 17.47
CA THR A 248 -20.54 19.92 18.73
C THR A 248 -21.78 20.80 18.88
N GLN A 249 -21.66 22.09 18.56
CA GLN A 249 -22.81 23.01 18.56
C GLN A 249 -23.87 22.60 17.55
N PHE A 250 -23.48 22.23 16.32
CA PHE A 250 -24.40 21.75 15.29
C PHE A 250 -25.16 20.50 15.76
N TRP A 251 -24.47 19.48 16.26
CA TRP A 251 -25.11 18.23 16.71
C TRP A 251 -26.02 18.42 17.92
N MET A 252 -25.70 19.36 18.81
CA MET A 252 -26.59 19.73 19.91
C MET A 252 -27.87 20.41 19.41
N GLN A 253 -27.78 21.23 18.35
CA GLN A 253 -28.96 21.82 17.71
C GLN A 253 -29.82 20.75 17.02
N GLU A 254 -29.18 19.73 16.43
CA GLU A 254 -29.84 18.54 15.87
C GLU A 254 -30.39 17.57 16.95
N GLY A 255 -30.28 17.93 18.23
CA GLY A 255 -30.92 17.22 19.34
C GLY A 255 -30.07 16.12 19.99
N LEU A 256 -28.78 16.00 19.65
CA LEU A 256 -27.88 15.13 20.40
C LEU A 256 -27.55 15.71 21.78
N THR A 257 -27.36 14.82 22.74
CA THR A 257 -26.79 15.22 24.03
C THR A 257 -25.36 15.73 23.85
N ILE A 258 -24.88 16.56 24.78
CA ILE A 258 -23.49 17.06 24.75
C ILE A 258 -22.45 15.93 24.67
N GLU A 259 -22.69 14.80 25.34
CA GLU A 259 -21.81 13.63 25.32
C GLU A 259 -21.76 12.99 23.92
N GLN A 260 -22.92 12.81 23.29
CA GLN A 260 -23.02 12.26 21.94
C GLN A 260 -22.45 13.21 20.87
N ALA A 261 -22.73 14.51 21.00
CA ALA A 261 -22.20 15.55 20.12
C ALA A 261 -20.67 15.59 20.20
N ASN A 262 -20.10 15.64 21.41
CA ASN A 262 -18.65 15.62 21.62
C ASN A 262 -17.99 14.37 21.04
N LEU A 263 -18.58 13.19 21.27
CA LEU A 263 -18.07 11.95 20.68
C LEU A 263 -18.04 12.06 19.16
N ARG A 264 -19.18 12.40 18.55
CA ARG A 264 -19.34 12.42 17.09
C ARG A 264 -18.40 13.43 16.43
N SER A 265 -18.23 14.61 17.01
CA SER A 265 -17.36 15.68 16.47
C SER A 265 -15.87 15.32 16.51
N ARG A 266 -15.45 14.48 17.45
CA ARG A 266 -14.04 14.08 17.62
C ARG A 266 -13.63 12.85 16.82
N LEU A 267 -14.55 12.16 16.15
CA LEU A 267 -14.23 10.97 15.38
C LEU A 267 -13.24 11.32 14.24
N ARG A 268 -12.06 10.68 14.28
CA ARG A 268 -11.00 10.82 13.27
C ARG A 268 -10.41 9.49 12.82
N ILE A 269 -10.82 8.37 13.40
CA ILE A 269 -10.33 7.04 13.03
C ILE A 269 -11.48 6.25 12.44
N PHE A 270 -11.37 5.92 11.16
CA PHE A 270 -12.40 5.22 10.40
C PHE A 270 -11.83 3.97 9.74
N GLY A 271 -12.65 2.94 9.60
CA GLY A 271 -12.22 1.69 8.99
C GLY A 271 -13.36 0.77 8.60
N SER A 272 -13.01 -0.47 8.29
CA SER A 272 -13.96 -1.51 7.91
C SER A 272 -14.86 -1.87 9.09
N LYS A 273 -16.09 -2.33 8.82
CA LYS A 273 -16.97 -2.92 9.84
C LYS A 273 -16.21 -3.95 10.70
N PRO A 274 -16.46 -4.07 12.02
CA PRO A 274 -15.91 -5.16 12.83
C PRO A 274 -16.12 -6.53 12.17
N GLY A 275 -15.04 -7.31 12.04
CA GLY A 275 -15.03 -8.61 11.36
C GLY A 275 -14.94 -8.56 9.83
N ALA A 276 -15.00 -7.37 9.21
CA ALA A 276 -14.78 -7.17 7.77
C ALA A 276 -13.41 -6.56 7.47
N TYR A 277 -12.96 -6.70 6.22
CA TYR A 277 -11.68 -6.24 5.67
C TYR A 277 -11.88 -5.65 4.26
N GLY A 278 -10.93 -4.84 3.79
CA GLY A 278 -11.00 -4.16 2.49
C GLY A 278 -11.76 -2.84 2.51
N ALA A 279 -11.89 -2.22 1.33
CA ALA A 279 -12.52 -0.92 1.12
C ALA A 279 -13.76 -0.95 0.21
N GLY A 280 -14.17 -2.13 -0.27
CA GLY A 280 -15.43 -2.33 -0.98
C GLY A 280 -15.41 -2.04 -2.49
N LEU A 281 -14.25 -1.72 -3.08
CA LEU A 281 -14.14 -1.34 -4.48
C LEU A 281 -13.74 -2.49 -5.41
N GLN A 282 -12.95 -3.46 -4.92
CA GLN A 282 -12.43 -4.56 -5.73
C GLN A 282 -13.52 -5.27 -6.55
N GLY A 283 -14.57 -5.77 -5.88
CA GLY A 283 -15.64 -6.48 -6.54
C GLY A 283 -16.40 -5.63 -7.56
N LEU A 284 -16.50 -4.32 -7.38
CA LEU A 284 -17.15 -3.41 -8.33
C LEU A 284 -16.31 -3.24 -9.60
N ILE A 285 -15.00 -3.01 -9.45
CA ILE A 285 -14.08 -2.83 -10.57
C ILE A 285 -13.92 -4.13 -11.36
N GLU A 286 -13.79 -5.27 -10.68
CA GLU A 286 -13.66 -6.60 -11.31
C GLU A 286 -14.93 -7.00 -12.06
N SER A 287 -16.11 -6.77 -11.48
CA SER A 287 -17.40 -7.13 -12.11
C SER A 287 -17.93 -6.08 -13.09
N GLN A 288 -17.22 -4.96 -13.27
CA GLN A 288 -17.65 -3.80 -14.08
C GLN A 288 -19.01 -3.22 -13.64
N ASN A 289 -19.47 -3.54 -12.42
CA ASN A 289 -20.81 -3.24 -11.93
C ASN A 289 -20.89 -1.86 -11.28
N TRP A 290 -20.52 -0.83 -12.04
CA TRP A 290 -20.57 0.57 -11.64
C TRP A 290 -20.76 1.44 -12.88
N GLN A 291 -21.40 2.60 -12.72
CA GLN A 291 -21.68 3.53 -13.82
C GLN A 291 -21.12 4.93 -13.56
N THR A 292 -21.05 5.33 -12.28
CA THR A 292 -20.72 6.69 -11.89
C THR A 292 -19.77 6.74 -10.70
N ASP A 293 -19.13 7.88 -10.49
CA ASP A 293 -18.37 8.18 -9.26
C ASP A 293 -19.22 7.96 -8.00
N GLN A 294 -20.53 8.24 -8.07
CA GLN A 294 -21.45 8.04 -6.95
C GLN A 294 -21.54 6.58 -6.51
N ASP A 295 -21.49 5.63 -7.44
CA ASP A 295 -21.54 4.19 -7.11
C ASP A 295 -20.30 3.79 -6.30
N LEU A 296 -19.12 4.25 -6.75
CA LEU A 296 -17.83 3.98 -6.12
C LEU A 296 -17.72 4.66 -4.76
N ALA A 297 -18.10 5.94 -4.66
CA ALA A 297 -18.12 6.68 -3.41
C ALA A 297 -19.06 6.06 -2.39
N THR A 298 -20.27 5.65 -2.81
CA THR A 298 -21.24 4.99 -1.93
C THR A 298 -20.68 3.68 -1.39
N ALA A 299 -20.04 2.87 -2.23
CA ALA A 299 -19.40 1.63 -1.80
C ALA A 299 -18.27 1.92 -0.80
N TYR A 300 -17.37 2.84 -1.13
CA TYR A 300 -16.25 3.19 -0.26
C TYR A 300 -16.72 3.69 1.12
N ILE A 301 -17.69 4.61 1.16
CA ILE A 301 -18.24 5.17 2.40
C ILE A 301 -18.92 4.06 3.23
N ASN A 302 -19.72 3.20 2.59
CA ASN A 302 -20.38 2.09 3.28
C ASN A 302 -19.39 1.10 3.92
N TRP A 303 -18.24 0.90 3.28
CA TRP A 303 -17.20 0.00 3.77
C TRP A 303 -16.19 0.66 4.70
N SER A 304 -16.13 2.00 4.78
CA SER A 304 -15.10 2.71 5.54
C SER A 304 -15.63 3.59 6.66
N SER A 305 -16.95 3.79 6.78
CA SER A 305 -17.56 4.71 7.77
C SER A 305 -17.76 4.14 9.18
N TYR A 306 -16.99 3.12 9.59
CA TYR A 306 -17.04 2.61 10.96
C TYR A 306 -15.97 3.31 11.81
N ALA A 307 -16.42 4.04 12.83
CA ALA A 307 -15.54 4.80 13.68
C ALA A 307 -14.94 3.94 14.80
N TYR A 308 -13.66 4.17 15.08
CA TYR A 308 -12.89 3.55 16.14
C TYR A 308 -12.42 4.62 17.12
N THR A 309 -12.41 4.29 18.40
CA THR A 309 -12.04 5.21 19.49
C THR A 309 -11.17 4.48 20.50
N SER A 310 -10.65 5.18 21.49
CA SER A 310 -9.89 4.55 22.57
C SER A 310 -10.73 3.50 23.30
N THR A 311 -10.16 2.34 23.58
CA THR A 311 -10.81 1.28 24.38
C THR A 311 -11.15 1.74 25.80
N ASN A 312 -10.44 2.75 26.31
CA ASN A 312 -10.66 3.36 27.62
C ASN A 312 -11.78 4.43 27.61
N SER A 313 -12.32 4.79 26.44
CA SER A 313 -13.36 5.82 26.32
C SER A 313 -14.73 5.37 26.85
N GLY A 314 -14.92 4.07 27.06
CA GLY A 314 -16.22 3.49 27.42
C GLY A 314 -17.21 3.39 26.25
N TYR A 315 -16.82 3.84 25.05
CA TYR A 315 -17.64 3.74 23.85
C TYR A 315 -17.47 2.38 23.16
N GLN A 316 -18.53 1.96 22.46
CA GLN A 316 -18.48 0.78 21.61
C GLN A 316 -17.54 1.03 20.42
N GLN A 317 -16.78 0.01 20.04
CA GLN A 317 -15.83 0.08 18.93
C GLN A 317 -16.50 -0.27 17.60
N GLY A 318 -16.06 0.38 16.52
CA GLY A 318 -16.53 0.11 15.16
C GLY A 318 -18.02 0.41 14.98
N ILE A 319 -18.47 1.57 15.47
CA ILE A 319 -19.85 2.04 15.29
C ILE A 319 -19.98 2.70 13.92
N SER A 320 -21.07 2.43 13.21
CA SER A 320 -21.38 3.16 11.98
C SER A 320 -21.51 4.67 12.25
N ALA A 321 -20.73 5.47 11.54
CA ALA A 321 -20.65 6.92 11.70
C ALA A 321 -20.55 7.58 10.31
N SER A 322 -21.46 7.20 9.40
CA SER A 322 -21.46 7.65 8.00
C SER A 322 -21.53 9.17 7.85
N GLU A 323 -22.38 9.84 8.64
CA GLU A 323 -22.54 11.29 8.58
C GLU A 323 -21.27 12.01 9.05
N ALA A 324 -20.61 11.49 10.10
CA ALA A 324 -19.35 12.03 10.57
C ALA A 324 -18.24 11.84 9.53
N PHE A 325 -18.16 10.65 8.92
CA PHE A 325 -17.15 10.35 7.90
C PHE A 325 -17.34 11.22 6.65
N GLN A 326 -18.57 11.35 6.16
CA GLN A 326 -18.89 12.21 5.01
C GLN A 326 -18.50 13.67 5.27
N ASN A 327 -18.79 14.21 6.46
CA ASN A 327 -18.37 15.55 6.84
C ASN A 327 -16.82 15.69 6.92
N ARG A 328 -16.07 14.63 7.28
CA ARG A 328 -14.60 14.66 7.13
C ARG A 328 -14.19 14.75 5.66
N LEU A 329 -14.80 13.94 4.79
CA LEU A 329 -14.50 13.91 3.36
C LEU A 329 -14.85 15.23 2.65
N GLU A 330 -16.00 15.84 2.94
CA GLU A 330 -16.46 17.12 2.35
C GLU A 330 -15.51 18.29 2.57
N ASN A 331 -14.71 18.25 3.64
CA ASN A 331 -13.79 19.32 4.00
C ASN A 331 -12.33 18.97 3.66
N MET A 332 -12.05 17.77 3.18
CA MET A 332 -10.70 17.21 3.06
C MET A 332 -9.91 17.89 1.94
N GLN A 333 -8.75 18.47 2.27
CA GLN A 333 -7.89 19.14 1.28
C GLN A 333 -6.88 18.19 0.64
N ILE A 334 -6.41 17.21 1.40
CA ILE A 334 -5.36 16.27 0.99
C ILE A 334 -5.82 14.83 1.21
N VAL A 335 -5.56 13.97 0.23
CA VAL A 335 -5.57 12.50 0.40
C VAL A 335 -4.14 11.99 0.27
N LEU A 336 -3.65 11.34 1.33
CA LEU A 336 -2.29 10.80 1.42
C LEU A 336 -2.31 9.28 1.55
N GLN A 337 -1.41 8.63 0.79
CA GLN A 337 -1.04 7.23 0.96
C GLN A 337 0.48 7.13 0.88
N ASN A 338 1.05 6.33 1.77
CA ASN A 338 2.49 6.09 1.82
C ASN A 338 2.87 4.72 1.25
N GLN A 339 4.07 4.65 0.71
CA GLN A 339 4.77 3.43 0.34
C GLN A 339 6.08 3.34 1.12
N ASP A 340 6.29 2.21 1.80
CA ASP A 340 7.39 2.02 2.72
C ASP A 340 8.58 1.20 2.15
N ASN A 341 8.44 0.62 0.97
CA ASN A 341 9.42 -0.35 0.43
C ASN A 341 9.50 -0.32 -1.11
N ARG A 342 10.38 -1.12 -1.72
CA ARG A 342 10.61 -1.14 -3.19
C ARG A 342 10.31 -2.47 -3.86
N GLU A 343 9.84 -3.46 -3.11
CA GLU A 343 9.50 -4.78 -3.60
C GLU A 343 8.24 -4.77 -4.47
N HIS A 344 7.38 -3.76 -4.31
CA HIS A 344 6.21 -3.48 -5.14
C HIS A 344 6.01 -1.97 -5.30
N ASP A 345 5.17 -1.57 -6.25
CA ASP A 345 4.66 -0.20 -6.40
C ASP A 345 3.12 -0.12 -6.38
N LEU A 346 2.57 1.08 -6.49
CA LEU A 346 1.12 1.31 -6.48
C LEU A 346 0.35 0.65 -7.65
N LEU A 347 1.05 0.20 -8.70
CA LEU A 347 0.48 -0.54 -9.83
C LEU A 347 0.84 -2.04 -9.78
N ASP A 348 1.31 -2.54 -8.64
CA ASP A 348 1.54 -3.96 -8.36
C ASP A 348 0.60 -4.51 -7.26
N SER A 349 -0.22 -3.65 -6.63
CA SER A 349 -1.22 -4.06 -5.62
C SER A 349 -2.50 -3.25 -5.72
N ASP A 350 -3.62 -3.95 -5.61
CA ASP A 350 -4.98 -3.41 -5.63
C ASP A 350 -5.31 -2.54 -4.42
N ASP A 351 -4.69 -2.78 -3.27
CA ASP A 351 -4.98 -2.03 -2.04
C ASP A 351 -4.75 -0.51 -2.20
N TYR A 352 -3.76 -0.09 -3.01
CA TYR A 352 -3.43 1.31 -3.19
C TYR A 352 -4.61 2.13 -3.78
N TYR A 353 -5.18 1.69 -4.91
CA TYR A 353 -6.35 2.38 -5.49
C TYR A 353 -7.58 2.22 -4.61
N GLN A 354 -7.73 1.06 -3.93
CA GLN A 354 -8.88 0.82 -3.07
C GLN A 354 -8.93 1.80 -1.89
N PHE A 355 -7.78 2.08 -1.27
CA PHE A 355 -7.70 2.97 -0.12
C PHE A 355 -7.54 4.44 -0.51
N GLN A 356 -6.51 4.77 -1.30
CA GLN A 356 -6.22 6.15 -1.71
C GLN A 356 -7.21 6.63 -2.77
N GLY A 357 -7.39 5.83 -3.82
CA GLY A 357 -8.36 6.12 -4.89
C GLY A 357 -9.78 6.14 -4.35
N GLY A 358 -10.16 5.17 -3.51
CA GLY A 358 -11.48 5.14 -2.88
C GLY A 358 -11.79 6.36 -2.03
N MET A 359 -10.82 6.84 -1.25
CA MET A 359 -10.96 8.11 -0.53
C MET A 359 -11.12 9.28 -1.50
N THR A 360 -10.32 9.30 -2.57
CA THR A 360 -10.33 10.35 -3.59
C THR A 360 -11.69 10.46 -4.29
N VAL A 361 -12.25 9.34 -4.80
CA VAL A 361 -13.55 9.37 -5.48
C VAL A 361 -14.68 9.75 -4.51
N ALA A 362 -14.56 9.39 -3.23
CA ALA A 362 -15.54 9.79 -2.22
C ALA A 362 -15.49 11.31 -1.96
N VAL A 363 -14.30 11.91 -1.82
CA VAL A 363 -14.14 13.36 -1.72
C VAL A 363 -14.64 14.06 -2.99
N ARG A 364 -14.24 13.58 -4.18
CA ARG A 364 -14.67 14.13 -5.47
C ARG A 364 -16.17 14.11 -5.65
N THR A 365 -16.83 13.02 -5.27
CA THR A 365 -18.29 12.91 -5.36
C THR A 365 -19.00 13.91 -4.44
N LEU A 366 -18.46 14.17 -3.24
CA LEU A 366 -19.08 15.06 -2.26
C LEU A 366 -18.81 16.55 -2.56
N THR A 367 -17.67 16.87 -3.17
CA THR A 367 -17.20 18.25 -3.38
C THR A 367 -17.28 18.72 -4.82
N GLY A 368 -17.35 17.80 -5.78
CA GLY A 368 -17.33 18.06 -7.22
C GLY A 368 -15.93 18.07 -7.85
N GLU A 369 -14.85 18.03 -7.06
CA GLU A 369 -13.47 18.06 -7.56
C GLU A 369 -12.54 17.16 -6.76
N ASN A 370 -11.42 16.74 -7.36
CA ASN A 370 -10.42 15.98 -6.63
C ASN A 370 -9.76 16.84 -5.53
N PRO A 371 -9.47 16.27 -4.35
CA PRO A 371 -8.55 16.88 -3.40
C PRO A 371 -7.11 16.90 -3.97
N GLN A 372 -6.17 17.53 -3.26
CA GLN A 372 -4.76 17.31 -3.55
C GLN A 372 -4.39 15.87 -3.19
N ILE A 373 -3.93 15.09 -4.16
CA ILE A 373 -3.62 13.67 -3.97
C ILE A 373 -2.10 13.52 -3.92
N TYR A 374 -1.58 13.26 -2.74
CA TYR A 374 -0.15 13.04 -2.53
C TYR A 374 0.18 11.57 -2.28
N PHE A 375 1.38 11.19 -2.70
CA PHE A 375 1.96 9.89 -2.48
C PHE A 375 3.29 10.06 -1.73
N GLY A 376 3.35 9.51 -0.52
CA GLY A 376 4.55 9.53 0.32
C GLY A 376 5.46 8.34 0.03
N ASP A 377 6.70 8.61 -0.35
CA ASP A 377 7.72 7.62 -0.63
C ASP A 377 8.70 7.58 0.55
N ASN A 378 8.42 6.66 1.48
CA ASN A 378 9.18 6.44 2.72
C ASN A 378 10.11 5.22 2.61
N ALA A 379 10.39 4.75 1.40
CA ALA A 379 11.25 3.59 1.16
C ALA A 379 12.72 3.85 1.51
N ILE A 380 13.15 5.12 1.49
CA ILE A 380 14.47 5.57 1.97
C ILE A 380 14.23 6.39 3.25
N PRO A 381 14.38 5.80 4.45
CA PRO A 381 14.02 6.45 5.72
C PRO A 381 14.73 7.79 5.97
N GLU A 382 15.95 7.95 5.47
CA GLU A 382 16.74 9.18 5.64
C GLU A 382 16.30 10.31 4.71
N ASN A 383 15.48 10.02 3.70
CA ASN A 383 15.02 11.00 2.71
C ASN A 383 13.57 10.71 2.25
N PRO A 384 12.57 10.84 3.15
CA PRO A 384 11.16 10.79 2.77
C PRO A 384 10.86 11.80 1.66
N LYS A 385 10.03 11.40 0.70
CA LYS A 385 9.58 12.28 -0.39
C LYS A 385 8.08 12.28 -0.48
N VAL A 386 7.51 13.42 -0.86
CA VAL A 386 6.09 13.56 -1.17
C VAL A 386 5.96 14.03 -2.61
N LYS A 387 5.17 13.30 -3.39
CA LYS A 387 4.90 13.58 -4.80
C LYS A 387 3.41 13.70 -5.02
N LEU A 388 3.00 14.39 -6.09
CA LEU A 388 1.63 14.25 -6.58
C LEU A 388 1.41 12.81 -7.07
N LEU A 389 0.20 12.28 -6.91
CA LEU A 389 -0.12 10.93 -7.40
C LEU A 389 0.21 10.76 -8.89
N LYS A 390 -0.10 11.77 -9.72
CA LYS A 390 0.23 11.78 -11.16
C LYS A 390 1.73 11.66 -11.43
N GLU A 391 2.57 12.26 -10.58
CA GLU A 391 4.03 12.17 -10.70
C GLU A 391 4.51 10.75 -10.37
N GLU A 392 3.95 10.10 -9.35
CA GLU A 392 4.31 8.72 -8.99
C GLU A 392 3.82 7.71 -10.05
N ILE A 393 2.55 7.82 -10.51
CA ILE A 393 2.03 7.02 -11.62
C ILE A 393 2.93 7.16 -12.84
N SER A 394 3.30 8.39 -13.20
CA SER A 394 4.22 8.69 -14.30
C SER A 394 5.62 8.09 -14.11
N GLN A 395 6.12 8.04 -12.88
CA GLN A 395 7.41 7.43 -12.56
C GLN A 395 7.34 5.91 -12.74
N VAL A 396 6.37 5.27 -12.11
CA VAL A 396 6.16 3.81 -12.15
C VAL A 396 5.87 3.31 -13.56
N TYR A 397 5.04 4.06 -14.30
CA TYR A 397 4.78 3.80 -15.71
C TYR A 397 6.09 3.64 -16.51
N ARG A 398 7.02 4.58 -16.35
CA ARG A 398 8.31 4.56 -17.07
C ARG A 398 9.30 3.56 -16.48
N SER A 399 9.41 3.48 -15.16
CA SER A 399 10.44 2.68 -14.50
C SER A 399 10.13 1.19 -14.49
N ARG A 400 8.85 0.81 -14.56
CA ARG A 400 8.40 -0.59 -14.49
C ARG A 400 7.41 -0.96 -15.59
N VAL A 401 6.24 -0.33 -15.68
CA VAL A 401 5.11 -0.77 -16.57
C VAL A 401 5.60 -1.02 -18.00
N ILE A 402 6.04 0.03 -18.69
CA ILE A 402 6.49 -0.08 -20.08
C ILE A 402 8.00 -0.33 -20.20
N ASN A 403 8.68 -0.66 -19.10
CA ASN A 403 10.13 -0.86 -19.12
C ASN A 403 10.46 -2.22 -19.75
N PRO A 404 11.18 -2.27 -20.90
CA PRO A 404 11.51 -3.52 -21.56
C PRO A 404 12.28 -4.50 -20.69
N LYS A 405 13.08 -4.00 -19.73
CA LYS A 405 13.83 -4.84 -18.77
C LYS A 405 12.89 -5.57 -17.81
N TRP A 406 11.83 -4.90 -17.34
CA TRP A 406 10.85 -5.51 -16.45
C TRP A 406 9.94 -6.46 -17.21
N ILE A 407 9.46 -6.08 -18.40
CA ILE A 407 8.67 -6.95 -19.29
C ILE A 407 9.43 -8.25 -19.60
N ALA A 408 10.68 -8.14 -20.09
CA ALA A 408 11.54 -9.32 -20.30
C ALA A 408 11.87 -10.07 -19.00
N GLY A 409 11.79 -9.38 -17.86
CA GLY A 409 11.81 -9.92 -16.50
C GLY A 409 10.70 -10.93 -16.27
N VAL A 410 9.47 -10.43 -16.26
CA VAL A 410 8.26 -11.20 -15.96
C VAL A 410 7.99 -12.29 -16.99
N MET A 411 8.35 -12.08 -18.27
CA MET A 411 8.19 -13.09 -19.32
C MET A 411 8.97 -14.39 -19.06
N ARG A 412 9.98 -14.39 -18.19
CA ARG A 412 10.67 -15.62 -17.77
C ARG A 412 9.87 -16.50 -16.81
N HIS A 413 8.73 -16.01 -16.32
CA HIS A 413 7.94 -16.63 -15.24
C HIS A 413 6.59 -17.18 -15.72
N GLY A 414 6.45 -17.49 -17.02
CA GLY A 414 5.31 -18.24 -17.58
C GLY A 414 3.95 -17.63 -17.25
N TYR A 415 3.01 -18.46 -16.78
CA TYR A 415 1.65 -18.05 -16.44
C TYR A 415 1.61 -16.85 -15.46
N LYS A 416 2.39 -16.92 -14.38
CA LYS A 416 2.42 -15.84 -13.37
C LYS A 416 3.04 -14.56 -13.93
N GLY A 417 4.03 -14.68 -14.82
CA GLY A 417 4.57 -13.54 -15.55
C GLY A 417 3.53 -12.80 -16.38
N ALA A 418 2.71 -13.55 -17.12
CA ALA A 418 1.59 -12.98 -17.89
C ALA A 418 0.49 -12.39 -16.97
N PHE A 419 0.25 -13.00 -15.81
CA PHE A 419 -0.65 -12.45 -14.80
C PHE A 419 -0.20 -11.08 -14.28
N GLU A 420 1.10 -10.88 -14.00
CA GLU A 420 1.57 -9.56 -13.50
C GLU A 420 1.37 -8.44 -14.52
N LEU A 421 1.48 -8.76 -15.82
CA LEU A 421 1.16 -7.81 -16.90
C LEU A 421 -0.32 -7.41 -16.83
N SER A 422 -1.23 -8.39 -16.73
CA SER A 422 -2.67 -8.14 -16.62
C SER A 422 -3.04 -7.34 -15.39
N ALA A 423 -2.55 -7.75 -14.22
CA ALA A 423 -2.82 -7.07 -12.95
C ALA A 423 -2.37 -5.60 -12.99
N THR A 424 -1.22 -5.31 -13.61
CA THR A 424 -0.77 -3.92 -13.82
C THR A 424 -1.81 -3.10 -14.62
N VAL A 425 -2.41 -3.66 -15.67
CA VAL A 425 -3.42 -2.95 -16.48
C VAL A 425 -4.68 -2.68 -15.67
N ASP A 426 -5.14 -3.68 -14.91
CA ASP A 426 -6.30 -3.54 -14.03
C ASP A 426 -6.07 -2.46 -12.96
N PHE A 427 -4.90 -2.45 -12.32
CA PHE A 427 -4.59 -1.47 -11.28
C PHE A 427 -4.40 -0.06 -11.83
N LEU A 428 -3.78 0.08 -13.01
CA LEU A 428 -3.68 1.36 -13.71
C LEU A 428 -5.08 1.92 -14.00
N PHE A 429 -5.96 1.11 -14.59
CA PHE A 429 -7.34 1.49 -14.86
C PHE A 429 -8.10 1.84 -13.58
N ALA A 430 -8.01 1.01 -12.54
CA ALA A 430 -8.74 1.22 -11.30
C ALA A 430 -8.30 2.51 -10.58
N TYR A 431 -7.01 2.84 -10.64
CA TYR A 431 -6.50 4.13 -10.15
C TYR A 431 -7.06 5.30 -10.95
N ASP A 432 -7.14 5.18 -12.27
CA ASP A 432 -7.69 6.24 -13.09
C ASP A 432 -9.17 6.47 -12.81
N VAL A 433 -9.94 5.39 -12.75
CA VAL A 433 -11.37 5.41 -12.38
C VAL A 433 -11.60 6.13 -11.06
N THR A 434 -10.74 5.88 -10.07
CA THR A 434 -10.93 6.42 -8.72
C THR A 434 -10.30 7.80 -8.53
N ALA A 435 -9.26 8.16 -9.28
CA ALA A 435 -8.46 9.36 -9.03
C ALA A 435 -8.25 10.30 -10.23
N ASN A 436 -8.69 9.95 -11.44
CA ASN A 436 -8.46 10.70 -12.69
C ASN A 436 -6.97 11.07 -12.86
N CYS A 437 -6.09 10.07 -12.71
CA CYS A 437 -4.65 10.26 -12.59
C CYS A 437 -3.81 9.65 -13.72
N VAL A 438 -4.45 8.97 -14.68
CA VAL A 438 -3.76 8.34 -15.81
C VAL A 438 -4.00 9.19 -17.07
N GLU A 439 -2.94 9.39 -17.84
CA GLU A 439 -3.00 10.17 -19.07
C GLU A 439 -3.12 9.23 -20.27
N ASP A 440 -3.78 9.67 -21.34
CA ASP A 440 -4.07 8.88 -22.55
C ASP A 440 -2.84 8.14 -23.14
N PHE A 441 -1.67 8.78 -23.14
CA PHE A 441 -0.45 8.17 -23.66
C PHE A 441 0.00 6.94 -22.84
N MET A 442 -0.42 6.84 -21.58
CA MET A 442 -0.11 5.71 -20.72
C MET A 442 -0.88 4.47 -21.16
N TYR A 443 -2.19 4.60 -21.43
CA TYR A 443 -2.99 3.51 -22.00
C TYR A 443 -2.47 3.09 -23.38
N GLU A 444 -2.18 4.07 -24.25
CA GLU A 444 -1.59 3.78 -25.56
C GLU A 444 -0.25 3.05 -25.44
N GLY A 445 0.63 3.48 -24.54
CA GLY A 445 1.91 2.82 -24.33
C GLY A 445 1.78 1.41 -23.73
N VAL A 446 0.82 1.17 -22.84
CA VAL A 446 0.51 -0.18 -22.34
C VAL A 446 -0.02 -1.06 -23.47
N ALA A 447 -0.96 -0.58 -24.27
CA ALA A 447 -1.49 -1.32 -25.42
C ALA A 447 -0.35 -1.69 -26.39
N ASN A 448 0.52 -0.74 -26.72
CA ASN A 448 1.68 -0.97 -27.58
C ASN A 448 2.68 -1.97 -26.98
N ALA A 449 3.00 -1.85 -25.68
CA ALA A 449 4.02 -2.67 -25.06
C ALA A 449 3.56 -4.10 -24.74
N TYR A 450 2.29 -4.30 -24.39
CA TYR A 450 1.78 -5.59 -23.91
C TYR A 450 0.99 -6.35 -24.98
N ILE A 451 0.19 -5.63 -25.77
CA ILE A 451 -0.79 -6.22 -26.68
C ILE A 451 -0.31 -6.20 -28.13
N PHE A 452 0.27 -5.09 -28.58
CA PHE A 452 0.67 -4.94 -29.98
C PHE A 452 2.15 -5.28 -30.23
N ASP A 453 2.98 -5.41 -29.20
CA ASP A 453 4.30 -6.04 -29.34
C ASP A 453 4.12 -7.54 -29.57
N GLN A 454 4.47 -7.98 -30.77
CA GLN A 454 4.26 -9.36 -31.21
C GLN A 454 4.90 -10.41 -30.28
N LYS A 455 6.06 -10.10 -29.67
CA LYS A 455 6.75 -11.05 -28.79
C LYS A 455 6.05 -11.17 -27.45
N VAL A 456 5.60 -10.04 -26.91
CA VAL A 456 4.88 -9.99 -25.63
C VAL A 456 3.49 -10.62 -25.80
N GLN A 457 2.78 -10.27 -26.86
CA GLN A 457 1.47 -10.83 -27.19
C GLN A 457 1.53 -12.35 -27.33
N GLN A 458 2.45 -12.88 -28.14
CA GLN A 458 2.60 -14.32 -28.32
C GLN A 458 2.91 -15.03 -26.99
N PHE A 459 3.78 -14.45 -26.15
CA PHE A 459 4.06 -14.99 -24.83
C PHE A 459 2.79 -15.06 -23.96
N ILE A 460 2.00 -13.98 -23.89
CA ILE A 460 0.79 -13.96 -23.07
C ILE A 460 -0.22 -14.97 -23.62
N GLN A 461 -0.46 -15.00 -24.93
CA GLN A 461 -1.39 -15.94 -25.58
C GLN A 461 -1.02 -17.41 -25.29
N GLU A 462 0.26 -17.75 -25.35
CA GLU A 462 0.75 -19.09 -25.09
C GLU A 462 0.69 -19.47 -23.61
N LYS A 463 1.04 -18.55 -22.71
CA LYS A 463 1.20 -18.85 -21.27
C LYS A 463 -0.06 -18.61 -20.45
N ASN A 464 -0.89 -17.64 -20.82
CA ASN A 464 -2.11 -17.25 -20.13
C ASN A 464 -3.07 -16.51 -21.09
N PRO A 465 -3.81 -17.22 -21.95
CA PRO A 465 -4.71 -16.59 -22.92
C PRO A 465 -5.86 -15.79 -22.27
N TRP A 466 -6.27 -16.14 -21.04
CA TRP A 466 -7.23 -15.35 -20.26
C TRP A 466 -6.71 -13.95 -19.98
N ALA A 467 -5.45 -13.83 -19.54
CA ALA A 467 -4.82 -12.51 -19.31
C ALA A 467 -4.77 -11.66 -20.58
N LEU A 468 -4.55 -12.26 -21.76
CA LEU A 468 -4.56 -11.51 -23.02
C LEU A 468 -5.95 -10.91 -23.30
N ARG A 469 -7.00 -11.73 -23.16
CA ARG A 469 -8.39 -11.29 -23.31
C ARG A 469 -8.70 -10.17 -22.30
N ASP A 470 -8.43 -10.42 -21.02
CA ASP A 470 -8.81 -9.51 -19.93
C ASP A 470 -8.12 -8.15 -20.07
N MET A 471 -6.84 -8.10 -20.47
CA MET A 471 -6.15 -6.84 -20.76
C MET A 471 -6.78 -6.08 -21.93
N ALA A 472 -7.11 -6.78 -23.02
CA ALA A 472 -7.71 -6.14 -24.19
C ALA A 472 -9.13 -5.64 -23.88
N GLU A 473 -9.93 -6.40 -23.14
CA GLU A 473 -11.24 -5.99 -22.63
C GLU A 473 -11.12 -4.76 -21.71
N ARG A 474 -10.13 -4.74 -20.81
CA ARG A 474 -9.93 -3.61 -19.90
C ARG A 474 -9.55 -2.32 -20.63
N LEU A 475 -8.69 -2.41 -21.64
CA LEU A 475 -8.36 -1.26 -22.49
C LEU A 475 -9.56 -0.77 -23.32
N LEU A 476 -10.39 -1.69 -23.80
CA LEU A 476 -11.65 -1.35 -24.46
C LEU A 476 -12.64 -0.68 -23.49
N GLU A 477 -12.71 -1.15 -22.24
CA GLU A 477 -13.52 -0.53 -21.19
C GLU A 477 -13.04 0.90 -20.89
N ALA A 478 -11.74 1.11 -20.75
CA ALA A 478 -11.14 2.45 -20.58
C ALA A 478 -11.57 3.40 -21.70
N HIS A 479 -11.56 2.94 -22.95
CA HIS A 479 -12.02 3.72 -24.09
C HIS A 479 -13.55 3.97 -24.04
N GLN A 480 -14.35 2.94 -23.81
CA GLN A 480 -15.82 3.05 -23.76
C GLN A 480 -16.27 4.04 -22.69
N ARG A 481 -15.61 4.01 -21.52
CA ARG A 481 -15.88 4.91 -20.38
C ARG A 481 -15.16 6.26 -20.46
N GLN A 482 -14.50 6.57 -21.58
CA GLN A 482 -13.84 7.86 -21.84
C GLN A 482 -12.61 8.18 -20.98
N PHE A 483 -12.00 7.17 -20.35
CA PHE A 483 -10.69 7.29 -19.69
C PHE A 483 -9.53 7.25 -20.69
N TRP A 484 -9.73 6.60 -21.84
CA TRP A 484 -8.77 6.60 -22.95
C TRP A 484 -9.41 7.17 -24.22
N GLN A 485 -9.17 8.46 -24.48
CA GLN A 485 -9.89 9.21 -25.52
C GLN A 485 -9.13 9.28 -26.86
N THR A 486 -7.80 9.33 -26.83
CA THR A 486 -6.97 9.42 -28.05
C THR A 486 -6.82 8.12 -28.83
N ALA A 487 -7.41 7.01 -28.37
CA ALA A 487 -7.31 5.72 -29.03
C ALA A 487 -7.78 5.79 -30.49
N SER A 488 -6.92 5.40 -31.43
CA SER A 488 -7.31 5.38 -32.85
C SER A 488 -8.33 4.27 -33.12
N GLN A 489 -9.22 4.49 -34.08
CA GLN A 489 -10.21 3.48 -34.49
C GLN A 489 -9.55 2.13 -34.86
N ASN A 490 -8.38 2.17 -35.48
CA ASN A 490 -7.59 0.98 -35.82
C ASN A 490 -7.14 0.23 -34.55
N MET A 491 -6.62 0.92 -33.53
CA MET A 491 -6.25 0.29 -32.26
C MET A 491 -7.46 -0.39 -31.59
N ILE A 492 -8.62 0.28 -31.59
CA ILE A 492 -9.85 -0.28 -31.02
C ILE A 492 -10.30 -1.54 -31.78
N GLU A 493 -10.23 -1.54 -33.11
CA GLU A 493 -10.55 -2.71 -33.93
C GLU A 493 -9.57 -3.86 -33.69
N GLN A 494 -8.27 -3.58 -33.54
CA GLN A 494 -7.27 -4.58 -33.20
C GLN A 494 -7.51 -5.18 -31.81
N LEU A 495 -7.82 -4.38 -30.80
CA LEU A 495 -8.17 -4.88 -29.46
C LEU A 495 -9.37 -5.82 -29.51
N ARG A 496 -10.43 -5.46 -30.25
CA ARG A 496 -11.62 -6.32 -30.43
C ARG A 496 -11.26 -7.64 -31.12
N ALA A 497 -10.43 -7.59 -32.15
CA ALA A 497 -9.97 -8.81 -32.84
C ALA A 497 -9.19 -9.73 -31.89
N ILE A 498 -8.34 -9.16 -31.03
CA ILE A 498 -7.56 -9.92 -30.03
C ILE A 498 -8.45 -10.55 -28.98
N VAL A 499 -9.50 -9.85 -28.51
CA VAL A 499 -10.50 -10.44 -27.60
C VAL A 499 -11.13 -11.67 -28.24
N HIS A 500 -11.65 -11.56 -29.47
CA HIS A 500 -12.28 -12.69 -30.16
C HIS A 500 -11.33 -13.85 -30.44
N GLU A 501 -10.07 -13.56 -30.79
CA GLU A 501 -9.05 -14.59 -30.99
C GLU A 501 -8.74 -15.33 -29.68
N ALA A 502 -8.57 -14.57 -28.58
CA ALA A 502 -8.32 -15.15 -27.26
C ALA A 502 -9.52 -15.99 -26.77
N GLU A 503 -10.75 -15.50 -26.96
CA GLU A 503 -11.99 -16.26 -26.68
C GLU A 503 -12.03 -17.57 -27.45
N GLY A 504 -11.78 -17.56 -28.77
CA GLY A 504 -11.78 -18.77 -29.59
C GLY A 504 -10.74 -19.80 -29.12
N ILE A 505 -9.59 -19.36 -28.61
CA ILE A 505 -8.56 -20.25 -28.05
C ILE A 505 -8.98 -20.82 -26.69
N ILE A 506 -9.62 -20.01 -25.84
CA ILE A 506 -10.09 -20.42 -24.52
C ILE A 506 -11.22 -21.44 -24.68
N GLU A 507 -12.26 -21.10 -25.45
CA GLU A 507 -13.43 -21.94 -25.66
C GLU A 507 -13.08 -23.24 -26.39
N GLY A 508 -12.15 -23.20 -27.35
CA GLY A 508 -11.70 -24.40 -28.07
C GLY A 508 -10.84 -25.38 -27.25
N LYS A 509 -10.43 -25.01 -26.03
CA LYS A 509 -9.68 -25.88 -25.10
C LYS A 509 -10.55 -26.49 -23.99
N THR A 510 -11.73 -25.93 -23.77
CA THR A 510 -12.82 -26.50 -22.93
C THR A 510 -13.68 -27.45 -23.74
#